data_AF-A0A2U3KW52-F1
#
_entry.id   AF-A0A2U3KW52-F1
#
_cell.length_a   1.000
_cell.length_b   1.000
_cell.length_c   1.000
_cell.angle_alpha   90.00
_cell.angle_beta   90.00
_cell.angle_gamma   90.00
#
_symmetry.space_group_name_H-M   'P 1'
#
loop_
_entity.id
_entity.type
_entity.pdbx_description
1 polymer ?
#
loop_
_entity_poly.entity_id
_entity_poly.type
_entity_poly.pdbx_seq_one_letter_code
_entity_poly.pdbx_strand_id
1 'polypeptide(L)'
;MDQSERAMKPVDLAAPLAGGSDGNEEPILSLRVVRTQVEIKAIIAALKRTGWNRTQAARLLNISYRGLLYKIHRHHIDPAAEGG
;
A
#
# COMPACT_ATOMS: atom_id res chain seq x y z
N MET A 1 53.61 -33.20 3.92
CA MET A 1 53.55 -31.99 3.09
C MET A 1 52.28 -32.14 2.28
N ASP A 2 51.09 -31.91 2.84
CA ASP A 2 50.53 -30.61 3.21
C ASP A 2 51.04 -29.42 2.40
N GLN A 3 50.06 -28.58 2.03
CA GLN A 3 50.12 -27.26 1.41
C GLN A 3 49.87 -27.23 -0.10
N SER A 4 49.00 -26.37 -0.66
CA SER A 4 48.00 -25.44 -0.13
C SER A 4 47.14 -24.98 -1.32
N GLU A 5 45.87 -24.73 -1.03
CA GLU A 5 44.98 -23.76 -1.67
C GLU A 5 45.30 -23.30 -3.10
N ARG A 6 44.52 -23.81 -4.06
CA ARG A 6 44.24 -23.07 -5.30
C ARG A 6 42.95 -22.28 -5.09
N ALA A 7 43.13 -20.98 -4.91
CA ALA A 7 42.11 -19.97 -4.66
C ALA A 7 40.96 -20.02 -5.67
N MET A 8 39.73 -20.13 -5.14
CA MET A 8 38.49 -19.83 -5.85
C MET A 8 38.14 -18.35 -5.62
N LYS A 9 37.99 -17.57 -6.71
CA LYS A 9 37.30 -16.27 -6.75
C LYS A 9 36.79 -16.03 -8.18
N PRO A 10 35.74 -15.20 -8.37
CA PRO A 10 34.41 -15.27 -7.78
C PRO A 10 33.34 -15.57 -8.86
N VAL A 11 32.15 -15.96 -8.42
CA VAL A 11 30.96 -16.13 -9.27
C VAL A 11 30.46 -14.74 -9.68
N ASP A 12 30.74 -14.34 -10.90
CA ASP A 12 30.05 -13.25 -11.59
C ASP A 12 29.45 -13.79 -12.89
N LEU A 13 28.33 -14.48 -12.76
CA LEU A 13 27.44 -14.82 -13.88
C LEU A 13 26.01 -14.49 -13.45
N ALA A 14 25.75 -13.18 -13.35
CA ALA A 14 24.39 -12.67 -13.44
C ALA A 14 23.84 -13.07 -14.81
N ALA A 15 22.94 -14.04 -14.79
CA ALA A 15 22.25 -14.57 -15.96
C ALA A 15 21.35 -13.51 -16.61
N PRO A 16 21.31 -13.39 -17.95
CA PRO A 16 20.18 -12.80 -18.63
C PRO A 16 19.21 -13.94 -19.01
N LEU A 17 18.22 -14.21 -18.17
CA LEU A 17 17.06 -14.98 -18.58
C LEU A 17 15.93 -14.01 -18.92
N ALA A 18 16.07 -13.37 -20.07
CA ALA A 18 14.92 -12.89 -20.80
C ALA A 18 14.22 -14.12 -21.39
N GLY A 19 13.02 -14.43 -20.88
CA GLY A 19 12.20 -15.51 -21.40
C GLY A 19 10.73 -15.31 -21.07
N GLY A 20 9.91 -15.22 -22.12
CA GLY A 20 8.57 -15.80 -22.11
C GLY A 20 7.40 -14.85 -21.85
N SER A 21 6.57 -14.71 -22.89
CA SER A 21 5.33 -13.96 -23.02
C SER A 21 4.21 -14.31 -22.02
N ASP A 22 3.29 -13.34 -21.89
CA ASP A 22 1.87 -13.46 -21.59
C ASP A 22 1.44 -14.02 -20.23
N GLY A 23 1.23 -13.07 -19.31
CA GLY A 23 0.32 -13.21 -18.19
C GLY A 23 0.00 -11.81 -17.68
N ASN A 24 -1.28 -11.51 -17.50
CA ASN A 24 -1.75 -10.35 -16.74
C ASN A 24 -1.22 -10.47 -15.29
N GLU A 25 0.04 -10.11 -15.05
CA GLU A 25 0.63 -10.08 -13.72
C GLU A 25 0.09 -8.83 -13.03
N GLU A 26 -1.08 -9.00 -12.41
CA GLU A 26 -1.57 -8.07 -11.39
C GLU A 26 -0.38 -7.77 -10.46
N PRO A 27 0.09 -6.52 -10.41
CA PRO A 27 1.27 -6.19 -9.63
C PRO A 27 1.01 -6.63 -8.18
N ILE A 28 1.91 -7.45 -7.63
CA ILE A 28 1.78 -7.93 -6.24
C ILE A 28 1.92 -6.73 -5.32
N LEU A 29 0.80 -6.07 -5.02
CA LEU A 29 0.76 -4.95 -4.09
C LEU A 29 1.08 -5.49 -2.69
N SER A 30 2.00 -4.82 -2.00
CA SER A 30 2.26 -5.17 -0.61
C SER A 30 0.98 -5.04 0.23
N LEU A 31 0.82 -5.92 1.23
CA LEU A 31 -0.32 -5.87 2.15
C LEU A 31 -0.50 -4.49 2.80
N ARG A 32 0.59 -3.75 3.00
CA ARG A 32 0.56 -2.37 3.54
C ARG A 32 -0.15 -1.41 2.58
N VAL A 33 0.13 -1.51 1.29
CA VAL A 33 -0.49 -0.67 0.24
C VAL A 33 -1.99 -1.00 0.14
N VAL A 34 -2.33 -2.30 0.04
CA VAL A 34 -3.72 -2.74 -0.05
C VAL A 34 -4.53 -2.27 1.17
N ARG A 35 -4.00 -2.46 2.38
CA ARG A 35 -4.64 -1.99 3.61
C ARG A 35 -4.88 -0.49 3.59
N THR A 36 -3.89 0.29 3.17
CA THR A 36 -4.00 1.75 3.10
C THR A 36 -5.09 2.17 2.12
N GLN A 37 -5.16 1.53 0.95
CA GLN A 37 -6.18 1.83 -0.05
C GLN A 37 -7.60 1.51 0.44
N VAL A 38 -7.77 0.37 1.12
CA VAL A 38 -9.05 -0.03 1.72
C VAL A 38 -9.45 0.94 2.83
N GLU A 39 -8.51 1.35 3.68
CA GLU A 39 -8.74 2.32 4.74
C GLU A 39 -9.22 3.68 4.19
N ILE A 40 -8.55 4.21 3.16
CA ILE A 40 -8.94 5.46 2.49
C ILE A 40 -10.35 5.34 1.92
N LYS A 41 -10.62 4.26 1.16
CA LYS A 41 -11.94 4.03 0.54
C LYS A 41 -13.05 3.94 1.59
N ALA A 42 -12.82 3.25 2.70
CA ALA A 42 -13.79 3.14 3.78
C ALA A 42 -14.08 4.50 4.43
N ILE A 43 -13.05 5.32 4.66
CA ILE A 43 -13.21 6.66 5.23
C ILE A 43 -14.01 7.57 4.30
N ILE A 44 -13.66 7.60 3.00
CA ILE A 44 -14.38 8.41 2.01
C ILE A 44 -15.84 7.97 1.90
N ALA A 45 -16.10 6.67 1.83
CA ALA A 45 -17.46 6.13 1.76
C ALA A 45 -18.30 6.51 2.99
N ALA A 46 -17.71 6.41 4.19
CA ALA A 46 -18.38 6.82 5.43
C ALA A 46 -18.67 8.33 5.45
N LEU A 47 -17.71 9.17 5.06
CA LEU A 47 -17.89 10.62 4.96
C LEU A 47 -19.00 10.96 3.96
N LYS A 48 -19.01 10.37 2.76
CA LYS A 48 -20.06 10.59 1.76
C LYS A 48 -21.44 10.18 2.30
N ARG A 49 -21.54 9.00 2.92
CA ARG A 49 -22.80 8.48 3.49
C ARG A 49 -23.37 9.37 4.59
N THR A 50 -22.52 10.11 5.30
CA THR A 50 -22.94 11.04 6.37
C THR A 50 -22.99 12.50 5.94
N GLY A 51 -22.87 12.81 4.64
CA GLY A 51 -22.84 14.19 4.14
C GLY A 51 -21.65 14.98 4.68
N TRP A 52 -20.49 14.35 4.74
CA TRP A 52 -19.23 14.86 5.31
C TRP A 52 -19.29 15.21 6.80
N ASN A 53 -20.31 14.72 7.53
CA ASN A 53 -20.36 14.82 8.97
C ASN A 53 -19.34 13.86 9.61
N ARG A 54 -18.19 14.43 10.01
CA ARG A 54 -17.05 13.70 10.59
C ARG A 54 -17.41 12.96 11.88
N THR A 55 -18.26 13.53 12.73
CA THR A 55 -18.70 12.87 13.97
C THR A 55 -19.52 11.62 13.67
N GLN A 56 -20.47 11.70 12.74
CA GLN A 56 -21.28 10.55 12.35
C GLN A 56 -20.47 9.52 11.56
N ALA A 57 -19.51 9.95 10.73
CA ALA A 57 -18.63 9.03 10.01
C ALA A 57 -17.75 8.22 10.97
N ALA A 58 -17.22 8.85 12.03
CA ALA A 58 -16.42 8.15 13.05
C ALA A 58 -17.25 7.08 13.77
N ARG A 59 -18.50 7.40 14.11
CA ARG A 59 -19.46 6.43 14.68
C ARG A 59 -19.77 5.29 13.71
N LEU A 60 -19.99 5.60 12.44
CA LEU A 60 -20.28 4.59 11.40
C LEU A 60 -19.09 3.62 11.19
N LEU A 61 -17.86 4.13 11.27
CA LEU A 61 -16.63 3.34 11.17
C LEU A 61 -16.23 2.66 12.48
N ASN A 62 -16.97 2.90 13.57
CA ASN A 62 -16.66 2.42 14.91
C ASN A 62 -15.23 2.75 15.37
N ILE A 63 -14.78 3.99 15.12
CA ILE A 63 -13.48 4.50 15.56
C ILE A 63 -13.65 5.80 16.35
N SER A 64 -12.64 6.17 17.12
CA SER A 64 -12.65 7.46 17.82
C SER A 64 -12.65 8.63 16.82
N TYR A 65 -13.33 9.72 17.19
CA TYR A 65 -13.35 10.94 16.38
C TYR A 65 -11.92 11.45 16.10
N ARG A 66 -11.05 11.47 17.11
CA ARG A 66 -9.63 11.84 16.95
C ARG A 66 -8.89 10.92 15.98
N GLY A 67 -9.17 9.62 16.03
CA GLY A 67 -8.61 8.64 15.09
C GLY A 67 -9.05 8.88 13.66
N LEU A 68 -10.31 9.24 13.44
CA LEU A 68 -10.81 9.63 12.12
C LEU A 68 -10.10 10.89 11.62
N LEU A 69 -10.01 11.95 12.43
CA LEU A 69 -9.35 13.21 12.05
C LEU A 69 -7.88 12.98 11.65
N TYR A 70 -7.16 12.17 12.43
CA TYR A 70 -5.79 11.80 12.12
C TYR A 70 -5.67 11.10 10.75
N LYS A 71 -6.57 10.14 10.46
CA LYS A 71 -6.55 9.42 9.18
C LYS A 71 -6.92 10.31 8.01
N ILE A 72 -7.90 11.22 8.17
CA ILE A 72 -8.26 12.22 7.16
C ILE A 72 -7.05 13.08 6.82
N HIS A 73 -6.36 13.60 7.83
CA HIS A 73 -5.18 14.44 7.64
C HIS A 73 -4.02 13.66 7.00
N ARG A 74 -3.70 12.46 7.54
CA ARG A 74 -2.62 11.60 7.05
C ARG A 74 -2.78 11.21 5.58
N HIS A 75 -4.01 11.01 5.13
CA HIS A 75 -4.31 10.59 3.76
C HIS A 75 -4.76 11.73 2.85
N HIS A 76 -4.68 12.98 3.32
CA HIS A 76 -5.10 14.16 2.56
C HIS A 76 -6.52 14.03 1.96
N ILE A 77 -7.45 13.48 2.75
CA ILE A 77 -8.84 13.28 2.30
C ILE A 77 -9.57 14.63 2.36
N ASP A 78 -9.87 15.20 1.20
CA ASP A 78 -10.56 16.48 1.05
C ASP A 78 -11.88 16.32 0.28
N PRO A 79 -13.00 16.91 0.75
CA PRO A 79 -14.24 16.98 -0.03
C PRO A 79 -14.10 17.61 -1.41
N ALA A 80 -13.16 18.54 -1.62
CA ALA A 80 -12.96 19.20 -2.90
C ALA A 80 -12.25 18.33 -3.94
N ALA A 81 -11.52 17.29 -3.53
CA ALA A 81 -10.69 16.49 -4.42
C ALA A 81 -11.48 15.49 -5.30
N GLU A 82 -12.75 15.22 -4.99
CA GLU A 82 -13.60 14.28 -5.77
C GLU A 82 -14.83 14.95 -6.41
N GLY A 83 -14.83 16.29 -6.52
CA GLY A 83 -15.89 17.09 -7.11
C GLY A 83 -15.60 17.63 -8.52
N GLY A 84 -14.63 17.06 -9.25
CA GLY A 84 -14.27 17.43 -10.62
C GLY A 84 -14.77 16.42 -11.65
#